data_AF-A0A182ENL3-F1
#
_entry.id   AF-A0A182ENL3-F1
#
_cell.length_a   1.000
_cell.length_b   1.000
_cell.length_c   1.000
_cell.angle_alpha   90.00
_cell.angle_beta   90.00
_cell.angle_gamma   90.00
#
_symmetry.space_group_name_H-M   'P 1'
#
loop_
_entity.id
_entity.type
_entity.pdbx_description
1 polymer ?
#
loop_
_entity_poly.entity_id
_entity_poly.type
_entity_poly.pdbx_seq_one_letter_code
_entity_poly.pdbx_strand_id
1 'polypeptide(L)' 'MVKGNQWYGYDNEETVKIKIRWLKEKGYGGAFMWSLDFDDFRGTDCGKGSYPLLNAINREFENEITDVTEECRHYI' A
#
# COMPACT_ATOMS: atom_id res chain seq x y z
N MET A 1 -7.94 13.75 10.11
CA MET A 1 -8.08 15.11 9.53
C MET A 1 -9.32 15.78 10.14
N VAL A 2 -9.30 17.09 10.41
CA VAL A 2 -10.45 17.83 10.96
C VAL A 2 -10.88 18.93 9.99
N LYS A 3 -12.18 19.06 9.73
CA LYS A 3 -12.78 20.17 8.97
C LYS A 3 -13.99 20.71 9.73
N GLY A 4 -13.86 21.91 10.28
CA GLY A 4 -14.90 22.49 11.15
C GLY A 4 -15.13 21.60 12.38
N ASN A 5 -16.36 21.11 12.55
CA ASN A 5 -16.74 20.19 13.62
C ASN A 5 -16.69 18.71 13.20
N GLN A 6 -16.19 18.38 12.01
CA GLN A 6 -16.12 17.01 11.51
C GLN A 6 -14.69 16.45 11.62
N TRP A 7 -14.58 15.20 12.06
CA TRP A 7 -13.33 14.45 12.10
C TRP A 7 -13.40 13.26 11.15
N TYR A 8 -12.32 13.04 10.41
CA TYR A 8 -12.17 11.93 9.47
C TYR A 8 -10.91 11.13 9.82
N GLY A 9 -11.09 9.83 10.06
CA GLY A 9 -10.03 8.83 10.15
C GLY A 9 -10.15 7.89 8.96
N TYR A 10 -9.06 7.74 8.22
CA TYR A 10 -9.02 6.94 7.00
C TYR A 10 -7.58 6.51 6.72
N ASP A 11 -7.44 5.55 5.82
CA ASP A 11 -6.14 5.13 5.28
C ASP A 11 -5.84 5.87 3.97
N ASN A 12 -4.59 6.28 3.81
CA ASN A 12 -4.02 6.79 2.57
C ASN A 12 -2.83 5.90 2.14
N GLU A 13 -2.22 6.22 0.98
CA GLU A 13 -1.08 5.46 0.44
C GLU A 13 0.05 5.25 1.46
N GLU A 14 0.40 6.28 2.25
CA GLU A 14 1.49 6.20 3.23
C GLU A 14 1.15 5.24 4.39
N THR A 15 -0.03 5.39 4.97
CA THR A 15 -0.48 4.52 6.08
C THR A 15 -0.64 3.06 5.65
N VAL A 16 -1.12 2.82 4.43
CA VAL A 16 -1.23 1.47 3.87
C VAL A 16 0.16 0.85 3.70
N LYS A 17 1.14 1.59 3.17
CA LYS A 17 2.53 1.08 3.06
C LYS A 17 3.11 0.67 4.41
N ILE A 18 2.90 1.48 5.45
CA ILE A 18 3.35 1.16 6.81
C ILE A 18 2.71 -0.15 7.30
N LYS A 19 1.42 -0.34 7.07
CA LYS A 19 0.71 -1.59 7.43
C LYS A 19 1.22 -2.80 6.67
N ILE A 20 1.49 -2.67 5.36
CA ILE A 20 2.03 -3.78 4.56
C ILE A 20 3.45 -4.15 5.01
N ARG A 21 4.32 -3.17 5.28
CA ARG A 21 5.65 -3.43 5.85
C ARG A 21 5.57 -4.18 7.17
N TRP A 22 4.67 -3.76 8.06
CA TRP A 22 4.44 -4.46 9.31
C TRP A 22 3.93 -5.90 9.08
N LEU A 23 3.02 -6.12 8.12
CA LEU A 23 2.54 -7.47 7.80
C LEU A 23 3.69 -8.38 7.34
N LYS A 24 4.59 -7.85 6.50
CA LYS A 24 5.79 -8.55 6.03
C LYS A 24 6.74 -8.89 7.18
N GLU A 25 7.04 -7.92 8.05
CA GLU A 25 7.88 -8.12 9.23
C GLU A 25 7.34 -9.21 10.18
N LYS A 26 6.02 -9.43 10.17
CA LYS A 26 5.36 -10.48 10.96
C LYS A 26 5.17 -11.80 10.24
N GLY A 27 5.52 -11.89 8.95
CA GLY A 27 5.40 -13.10 8.16
C GLY A 27 3.96 -13.52 7.85
N TYR A 28 3.03 -12.55 7.75
CA TYR A 28 1.66 -12.86 7.29
C TYR A 28 1.61 -13.09 5.77
N GLY A 29 0.68 -13.93 5.32
CA GLY A 29 0.59 -14.35 3.91
C GLY A 29 0.00 -13.33 2.93
N GLY A 30 -0.50 -12.17 3.40
CA GLY A 30 -1.06 -11.14 2.52
C GLY A 30 -1.97 -10.15 3.24
N ALA A 31 -2.58 -9.26 2.47
CA ALA A 31 -3.55 -8.28 2.93
C ALA A 31 -4.90 -8.47 2.24
N PHE A 32 -5.98 -8.23 2.97
CA PHE A 32 -7.33 -8.16 2.44
C PHE A 32 -7.78 -6.70 2.38
N MET A 33 -8.45 -6.30 1.29
CA MET A 33 -8.94 -4.94 1.09
C MET A 33 -10.47 -4.93 1.01
N TRP A 34 -11.10 -4.17 1.91
CA TRP A 34 -12.51 -3.84 1.84
C TRP A 34 -12.66 -2.34 1.55
N SER A 35 -13.16 -1.95 0.38
CA SER A 35 -13.42 -2.75 -0.82
C SER A 35 -12.91 -2.02 -2.06
N LEU A 36 -12.85 -2.71 -3.19
CA LEU A 36 -12.33 -2.16 -4.45
C LEU A 36 -13.10 -0.93 -4.92
N ASP A 37 -14.41 -0.89 -4.69
CA ASP A 37 -15.31 0.20 -5.09
C ASP A 37 -15.23 1.45 -4.20
N PHE A 38 -14.58 1.36 -3.03
CA PHE A 38 -14.29 2.51 -2.17
C PHE A 38 -12.87 3.07 -2.35
N ASP A 39 -12.03 2.43 -3.14
CA ASP A 39 -10.81 3.06 -3.63
C ASP A 39 -11.16 4.07 -4.74
N ASP A 40 -10.24 4.94 -5.15
CA ASP A 40 -10.43 5.81 -6.31
C ASP A 40 -10.32 4.98 -7.61
N PHE A 41 -11.31 4.13 -7.85
CA PHE A 41 -11.30 3.15 -8.93
C PHE A 41 -11.35 3.78 -10.32
N ARG A 42 -11.90 4.99 -10.44
CA ARG A 42 -11.90 5.77 -11.69
C ARG A 42 -10.61 6.56 -11.88
N GLY A 43 -9.91 6.87 -10.79
CA GLY A 43 -8.69 7.68 -10.78
C GLY A 43 -8.94 9.17 -10.98
N THR A 44 -10.16 9.63 -10.71
CA THR A 44 -10.63 11.00 -10.99
C THR A 44 -10.72 11.89 -9.77
N ASP A 45 -10.67 11.32 -8.56
CA ASP A 45 -11.05 12.00 -7.33
C ASP A 45 -9.84 12.39 -6.47
N CYS A 46 -8.80 11.56 -6.45
CA CYS A 46 -7.61 11.76 -5.61
C CYS A 46 -6.41 12.35 -6.36
N GLY A 47 -6.45 12.41 -7.70
CA GLY A 47 -5.31 12.85 -8.52
C GLY A 47 -4.11 11.91 -8.48
N LYS A 48 -4.35 10.62 -8.17
CA LYS A 48 -3.33 9.57 -8.01
C LYS A 48 -3.43 8.44 -9.04
N GLY A 49 -4.34 8.57 -10.01
CA GLY A 49 -4.69 7.50 -10.94
C GLY A 49 -5.63 6.47 -10.30
N SER A 50 -6.02 5.47 -11.06
CA SER A 50 -6.99 4.45 -10.62
C SER A 50 -6.39 3.53 -9.54
N TYR A 51 -7.20 3.17 -8.55
CA TYR A 51 -6.87 2.24 -7.46
C TYR A 51 -5.58 2.58 -6.69
N PRO A 52 -5.43 3.82 -6.19
CA PRO A 52 -4.19 4.25 -5.55
C PRO A 52 -3.82 3.42 -4.31
N LEU A 53 -4.79 2.99 -3.50
CA LEU A 53 -4.50 2.20 -2.30
C LEU A 53 -4.11 0.77 -2.67
N LEU A 54 -4.84 0.12 -3.57
CA LEU A 54 -4.47 -1.22 -4.05
C LEU A 54 -3.08 -1.24 -4.69
N ASN A 55 -2.77 -0.24 -5.52
CA ASN A 55 -1.47 -0.13 -6.16
C ASN A 55 -0.35 0.11 -5.13
N ALA A 56 -0.61 0.85 -4.05
CA ALA A 56 0.34 0.98 -2.96
C ALA A 56 0.58 -0.37 -2.25
N ILE A 57 -0.47 -1.17 -2.03
CA ILE A 57 -0.34 -2.54 -1.47
C ILE A 57 0.53 -3.41 -2.37
N ASN A 58 0.20 -3.49 -3.66
CA ASN A 58 0.91 -4.34 -4.62
C ASN A 58 2.39 -3.96 -4.72
N ARG A 59 2.71 -2.67 -4.84
CA ARG A 59 4.10 -2.20 -4.90
C ARG A 59 4.93 -2.61 -3.68
N GLU A 60 4.37 -2.54 -2.47
CA GLU A 60 5.11 -2.92 -1.26
C GLU A 60 5.33 -4.44 -1.14
N PHE A 61 4.46 -5.26 -1.74
CA PHE A 61 4.69 -6.70 -1.88
C PHE A 61 5.68 -7.03 -3.02
N GLU A 62 5.66 -6.30 -4.14
CA GLU A 62 6.54 -6.52 -5.31
C GLU A 62 8.01 -6.13 -5.07
N ASN A 63 8.29 -5.23 -4.14
CA ASN A 63 9.65 -4.75 -3.82
C ASN A 63 10.61 -5.86 -3.29
N GLU A 64 10.19 -7.12 -3.20
CA GLU A 64 11.07 -8.24 -2.80
C GLU A 64 12.03 -8.71 -3.90
N ILE A 65 11.77 -8.40 -5.18
CA ILE A 65 12.64 -8.84 -6.29
C ILE A 65 14.01 -8.13 -6.26
N THR A 66 14.11 -6.94 -5.65
CA THR A 66 15.38 -6.21 -5.58
C THR A 66 16.31 -6.69 -4.46
N ASP A 67 15.80 -7.14 -3.31
CA ASP A 67 16.66 -7.59 -2.20
C ASP A 67 17.32 -8.94 -2.51
N VAL A 68 16.58 -9.89 -3.10
CA VAL A 68 17.13 -11.22 -3.45
C VAL A 68 18.19 -11.10 -4.55
N THR A 69 18.01 -10.19 -5.51
CA THR A 69 18.98 -10.00 -6.59
C THR A 69 20.25 -9.26 -6.16
N GLU A 70 20.22 -8.49 -5.06
CA GLU A 70 21.43 -7.91 -4.45
C GLU A 70 22.19 -8.92 -3.59
N GLU A 71 21.51 -9.77 -2.81
CA GLU A 71 22.16 -10.88 -2.10
C GLU A 71 22.88 -11.81 -3.09
N CYS A 72 22.23 -12.18 -4.21
CA CYS A 72 22.86 -13.02 -5.22
C CYS A 72 24.10 -12.38 -5.88
N ARG A 73 24.22 -11.04 -5.92
CA ARG A 73 25.39 -10.34 -6.49
C ARG A 73 26.58 -10.26 -5.55
N HIS A 74 26.40 -10.46 -4.24
CA HIS A 74 27.50 -10.43 -3.28
C HIS A 74 28.29 -11.75 -3.23
N TYR A 75 27.71 -12.83 -3.76
CA TYR A 75 28.28 -14.19 -3.73
C TYR A 75 28.87 -14.67 -5.06
N ILE A 76 29.01 -13.79 -6.07
CA ILE A 76 29.68 -14.06 -7.36
C ILE A 76 30.90 -13.17 -7.54
#